data_AF-A0A2G8K892-F1
#
_entry.id   AF-A0A2G8K892-F1
#
_cell.length_a   1.000
_cell.length_b   1.000
_cell.length_c   1.000
_cell.angle_alpha   90.00
_cell.angle_beta   90.00
_cell.angle_gamma   90.00
#
_symmetry.space_group_name_H-M   'P 1'
#
loop_
_entity.id
_entity.type
_entity.pdbx_description
1 polymer ?
#
loop_
_entity_poly.entity_id
_entity_poly.type
_entity_poly.pdbx_seq_one_letter_code
_entity_poly.pdbx_strand_id
1 'polypeptide(L)'
;MATLTKHLMGHGWKTLLHTNLQKSSEVEDALKRIQHMKDVHGTIIINAEGTPVKTTLDESTTLQYAALIHQLTATAKGTIREMDPQNDLTFLRIRSKKHEIMVSPEKGFMLIVVQNIAEEK
;
A
#
# COMPACT_ATOMS: atom_id res chain seq x y z
N MET A 1 4.18 10.31 27.96
CA MET A 1 4.02 11.30 26.88
C MET A 1 2.57 11.58 26.47
N ALA A 2 1.63 10.62 26.54
CA ALA A 2 0.23 10.84 26.11
C ALA A 2 -0.70 11.59 27.09
N THR A 3 -0.25 11.86 28.33
CA THR A 3 -1.08 12.51 29.36
C THR A 3 -0.97 14.04 29.34
N LEU A 4 0.15 14.59 28.88
CA LEU A 4 0.42 16.04 28.94
C LEU A 4 -0.20 16.84 27.79
N THR A 5 -0.65 16.20 26.70
CA THR A 5 -1.32 16.87 25.58
C THR A 5 -2.85 17.00 25.74
N LYS A 6 -3.45 16.32 26.73
CA LYS A 6 -4.91 16.32 26.94
C LYS A 6 -5.47 17.62 27.49
N HIS A 7 -4.64 18.45 28.13
CA HIS A 7 -5.08 19.68 28.82
C HIS A 7 -4.90 20.94 27.96
N LEU A 8 -4.10 20.89 26.88
CA LEU A 8 -3.73 22.07 26.07
C LEU A 8 -4.50 22.19 24.75
N MET A 9 -5.34 21.22 24.39
CA MET A 9 -6.19 21.29 23.20
C MET A 9 -7.66 21.29 23.66
N GLY A 10 -8.49 22.24 23.19
CA GLY A 10 -9.93 22.28 23.47
C GLY A 10 -10.71 21.11 22.84
N HIS A 11 -12.04 21.15 22.78
CA HIS A 11 -12.90 20.03 22.34
C HIS A 11 -12.54 19.31 21.02
N GLY A 12 -11.70 19.88 20.15
CA GLY A 12 -11.29 19.31 18.86
C GLY A 12 -10.46 18.02 18.92
N TRP A 13 -9.74 17.71 20.00
CA TRP A 13 -8.91 16.48 20.04
C TRP A 13 -9.74 15.20 20.08
N LYS A 14 -10.94 15.22 20.69
CA LYS A 14 -11.85 14.06 20.64
C LYS A 14 -12.31 13.79 19.21
N THR A 15 -12.64 14.83 18.44
CA THR A 15 -13.04 14.68 17.04
C THR A 15 -11.87 14.18 16.19
N LEU A 16 -10.66 14.72 16.39
CA LEU A 16 -9.46 14.27 15.66
C LEU A 16 -9.10 12.81 15.98
N LEU A 17 -9.19 12.39 17.25
CA LEU A 17 -8.95 11.00 17.66
C LEU A 17 -9.99 10.04 17.06
N HIS A 18 -11.29 10.35 17.16
CA HIS A 18 -12.33 9.53 16.55
C HIS A 18 -12.18 9.44 15.04
N THR A 19 -11.89 10.56 14.37
CA THR A 19 -11.69 10.59 12.91
C THR A 19 -10.49 9.75 12.50
N ASN A 20 -9.36 9.84 13.21
CA ASN A 20 -8.17 9.03 12.92
C ASN A 20 -8.41 7.54 13.20
N LEU A 21 -9.11 7.21 14.29
CA LEU A 21 -9.45 5.83 14.62
C LEU A 21 -10.39 5.22 13.59
N GLN A 22 -11.39 5.97 13.14
CA GLN A 22 -12.33 5.54 12.11
C GLN A 22 -11.62 5.33 10.75
N LYS A 23 -10.76 6.26 10.32
CA LYS A 23 -9.92 6.09 9.13
C LYS A 23 -9.03 4.85 9.23
N SER A 24 -8.46 4.58 10.40
CA SER A 24 -7.67 3.37 10.63
C SER A 24 -8.52 2.11 10.44
N SER A 25 -9.75 2.07 10.99
CA SER A 25 -10.63 0.90 10.86
C SER A 25 -11.05 0.61 9.42
N GLU A 26 -11.40 1.64 8.63
CA GLU A 26 -11.81 1.47 7.24
C GLU A 26 -10.69 0.89 6.36
N VAL A 27 -9.45 1.34 6.59
CA VAL A 27 -8.26 0.81 5.89
C VAL A 27 -8.04 -0.65 6.24
N GLU A 28 -8.18 -1.03 7.51
CA GLU A 28 -8.02 -2.42 7.93
C GLU A 28 -9.09 -3.33 7.35
N ASP A 29 -10.34 -2.89 7.31
CA ASP A 29 -11.44 -3.65 6.73
C ASP A 29 -11.31 -3.77 5.20
N ALA A 30 -10.80 -2.74 4.51
CA ALA A 30 -10.45 -2.83 3.10
C ALA A 30 -9.34 -3.86 2.85
N LEU A 31 -8.27 -3.84 3.66
CA LEU A 31 -7.18 -4.80 3.53
C LEU A 31 -7.63 -6.23 3.80
N LYS A 32 -8.46 -6.44 4.84
CA LYS A 32 -9.06 -7.75 5.12
C LYS A 32 -9.88 -8.23 3.93
N ARG A 33 -10.71 -7.38 3.32
CA ARG A 33 -11.49 -7.75 2.12
C ARG A 33 -10.60 -8.21 0.97
N ILE A 34 -9.49 -7.51 0.72
CA ILE A 34 -8.52 -7.88 -0.33
C ILE A 34 -7.87 -9.23 0.00
N GLN A 35 -7.45 -9.44 1.25
CA GLN A 35 -6.79 -10.68 1.69
C GLN A 35 -7.69 -11.91 1.55
N HIS A 36 -9.01 -11.77 1.67
CA HIS A 36 -9.95 -12.89 1.55
C HIS A 36 -10.33 -13.22 0.10
N MET A 37 -9.79 -12.50 -0.90
CA MET A 37 -10.00 -12.84 -2.31
C MET A 37 -9.24 -14.13 -2.65
N LYS A 38 -9.91 -15.04 -3.37
CA LYS A 38 -9.45 -16.41 -3.68
C LYS A 38 -7.99 -16.52 -4.15
N ASP A 39 -7.55 -15.58 -4.98
CA ASP A 39 -6.25 -15.65 -5.65
C ASP A 39 -5.19 -14.73 -5.02
N VAL A 40 -5.53 -14.00 -3.95
CA VAL A 40 -4.56 -13.14 -3.25
C VAL A 40 -3.64 -13.99 -2.39
N HIS A 41 -2.36 -13.99 -2.76
CA HIS A 41 -1.30 -14.65 -2.00
C HIS A 41 -0.82 -13.77 -0.83
N GLY A 42 -0.73 -12.46 -1.03
CA GLY A 42 -0.39 -11.54 0.04
C GLY A 42 -0.46 -10.08 -0.33
N THR A 43 -0.39 -9.23 0.69
CA THR A 43 -0.47 -7.77 0.57
C THR A 43 0.69 -7.13 1.32
N ILE A 44 1.29 -6.10 0.75
CA ILE A 44 2.33 -5.27 1.38
C ILE A 44 1.92 -3.80 1.23
N ILE A 45 1.99 -3.04 2.32
CA ILE A 45 1.93 -1.58 2.30
C ILE A 45 3.32 -1.05 2.59
N ILE A 46 3.82 -0.19 1.72
CA ILE A 46 5.07 0.53 1.92
C ILE A 46 4.81 2.04 2.01
N ASN A 47 5.66 2.76 2.75
CA ASN A 47 5.64 4.23 2.79
C ASN A 47 6.33 4.84 1.56
N ALA A 48 6.42 6.17 1.50
CA ALA A 48 7.07 6.90 0.41
C ALA A 48 8.56 6.55 0.25
N GLU A 49 9.22 6.19 1.35
CA GLU A 49 10.63 5.80 1.42
C GLU A 49 10.87 4.33 0.99
N GLY A 50 9.82 3.57 0.70
CA GLY A 50 9.91 2.16 0.29
C GLY A 50 10.06 1.18 1.46
N THR A 51 9.85 1.63 2.70
CA THR A 51 9.89 0.78 3.89
C THR A 51 8.52 0.11 4.12
N PRO A 52 8.47 -1.21 4.35
CA PRO A 52 7.25 -1.91 4.71
C PRO A 52 6.63 -1.39 6.02
N VAL A 53 5.34 -1.07 5.98
CA VAL A 53 4.54 -0.64 7.14
C VAL A 53 3.64 -1.78 7.61
N LYS A 54 3.05 -2.55 6.68
CA LYS A 54 2.16 -3.69 6.98
C LYS A 54 2.29 -4.73 5.88
N THR A 55 2.34 -6.00 6.26
CA THR A 55 2.46 -7.12 5.30
C THR A 55 1.75 -8.36 5.83
N THR A 56 1.35 -9.26 4.92
CA THR A 56 0.92 -10.64 5.25
C THR A 56 1.95 -11.69 4.86
N LEU A 57 3.06 -11.28 4.26
CA LEU A 57 4.13 -12.17 3.82
C LEU A 57 5.24 -12.23 4.87
N ASP A 58 6.16 -13.18 4.73
CA ASP A 58 7.36 -13.22 5.56
C ASP A 58 8.26 -11.99 5.33
N GLU A 59 9.13 -11.71 6.29
CA GLU A 59 9.98 -10.52 6.29
C GLU A 59 10.92 -10.47 5.08
N SER A 60 11.56 -11.59 4.74
CA SER A 60 12.53 -11.65 3.64
C SER A 60 11.87 -11.34 2.29
N THR A 61 10.75 -12.02 2.02
CA THR A 61 9.94 -11.78 0.83
C THR A 61 9.43 -10.35 0.79
N THR A 62 8.92 -9.84 1.92
CA THR A 62 8.38 -8.48 2.02
C THR A 62 9.44 -7.43 1.66
N LEU A 63 10.65 -7.53 2.20
CA LEU A 63 11.74 -6.59 1.94
C LEU A 63 12.16 -6.62 0.46
N GLN A 64 12.24 -7.81 -0.13
CA GLN A 64 12.59 -7.97 -1.54
C GLN A 64 11.54 -7.32 -2.46
N TYR A 65 10.25 -7.60 -2.25
CA TYR A 65 9.18 -6.98 -3.03
C TYR A 65 9.14 -5.47 -2.83
N ALA A 66 9.25 -4.99 -1.60
CA ALA A 66 9.23 -3.56 -1.29
C ALA A 66 10.31 -2.79 -2.07
N ALA A 67 11.56 -3.26 -2.02
CA ALA A 67 12.68 -2.60 -2.70
C ALA A 67 12.51 -2.60 -4.23
N LEU A 68 12.24 -3.78 -4.81
CA LEU A 68 12.18 -3.92 -6.27
C LEU A 68 10.96 -3.21 -6.87
N ILE A 69 9.79 -3.32 -6.25
CA ILE A 69 8.56 -2.71 -6.74
C ILE A 69 8.57 -1.20 -6.53
N HIS A 70 9.14 -0.70 -5.43
CA HIS A 70 9.29 0.74 -5.22
C HIS A 70 10.16 1.37 -6.32
N GLN A 71 11.33 0.79 -6.59
CA GLN A 71 12.22 1.25 -7.64
C GLN A 71 11.55 1.19 -9.02
N LEU A 72 10.91 0.07 -9.36
CA LEU A 72 10.20 -0.08 -10.64
C LEU A 72 9.09 0.96 -10.80
N THR A 73 8.30 1.20 -9.75
CA THR A 73 7.22 2.18 -9.76
C THR A 73 7.75 3.61 -9.91
N ALA A 74 8.89 3.93 -9.30
CA ALA A 74 9.54 5.23 -9.46
C ALA A 74 9.98 5.46 -10.91
N THR A 75 10.62 4.47 -11.54
CA THR A 75 11.00 4.53 -12.96
C THR A 75 9.77 4.68 -13.86
N ALA A 76 8.74 3.86 -13.66
CA ALA A 76 7.51 3.92 -14.46
C ALA A 76 6.82 5.28 -14.36
N LYS A 77 6.74 5.87 -13.15
CA LYS A 77 6.22 7.23 -12.94
C LYS A 77 7.04 8.28 -13.71
N GLY A 78 8.37 8.18 -13.66
CA GLY A 78 9.27 9.06 -14.40
C GLY A 78 9.02 9.01 -15.90
N THR A 79 9.02 7.80 -16.47
CA THR A 79 8.80 7.57 -17.91
C THR A 79 7.42 8.07 -18.37
N ILE A 80 6.36 7.86 -17.59
CA ILE A 80 5.02 8.36 -17.94
C ILE A 80 5.01 9.89 -18.00
N ARG A 81 5.63 10.55 -17.01
CA ARG A 81 5.70 12.02 -16.96
C ARG A 81 6.61 12.63 -18.02
N GLU A 82 7.65 11.90 -18.45
CA GLU A 82 8.50 12.30 -19.58
C GLU A 82 7.72 12.28 -20.91
N MET A 83 6.77 11.35 -21.08
CA MET A 83 5.90 11.30 -22.26
C MET A 83 4.82 12.39 -22.24
N ASP A 84 4.13 12.56 -21.12
CA ASP A 84 3.15 13.62 -20.90
C ASP A 84 3.19 14.09 -19.43
N PRO A 85 3.64 15.33 -19.16
CA PRO A 85 3.71 15.86 -17.79
C PRO A 85 2.37 15.94 -17.06
N GLN A 86 1.23 15.87 -17.77
CA GLN A 86 -0.11 15.87 -17.16
C GLN A 86 -0.59 14.48 -16.73
N ASN A 87 0.14 13.41 -17.09
CA ASN A 87 -0.24 12.04 -16.79
C ASN A 87 0.47 11.55 -15.52
N ASP A 88 -0.29 10.86 -14.67
CA ASP A 88 0.22 10.22 -13.45
C ASP A 88 -0.05 8.71 -13.48
N LEU A 89 0.90 7.93 -12.97
CA LEU A 89 0.71 6.50 -12.77
C LEU A 89 -0.31 6.28 -11.64
N THR A 90 -1.50 5.80 -11.99
CA THR A 90 -2.56 5.46 -11.04
C THR A 90 -2.50 4.01 -10.59
N PHE A 91 -2.07 3.12 -11.48
CA PHE A 91 -2.04 1.68 -11.23
C PHE A 91 -1.03 0.98 -12.13
N LEU A 92 -0.31 0.00 -11.56
CA LEU A 92 0.65 -0.82 -12.28
C LEU A 92 0.35 -2.30 -12.03
N ARG A 93 0.23 -3.08 -13.11
CA ARG A 93 -0.04 -4.51 -13.07
C ARG A 93 1.05 -5.26 -13.84
N ILE A 94 1.74 -6.16 -13.15
CA ILE A 94 2.86 -6.93 -13.70
C ILE A 94 2.49 -8.41 -13.59
N ARG A 95 2.33 -9.08 -14.73
CA ARG A 95 2.00 -10.50 -14.77
C ARG A 95 3.23 -11.31 -15.17
N SER A 96 3.58 -12.27 -14.33
CA SER A 96 4.58 -13.32 -14.60
C SER A 96 3.88 -14.65 -14.86
N LYS A 97 4.65 -15.74 -15.04
CA LYS A 97 4.11 -17.11 -15.17
C LYS A 97 3.59 -17.71 -13.86
N LYS A 98 3.90 -17.11 -12.71
CA LYS A 98 3.50 -17.64 -11.39
C LYS A 98 2.63 -16.67 -10.60
N HIS A 99 2.98 -15.39 -10.69
CA HIS A 99 2.32 -14.35 -9.93
C HIS A 99 1.87 -13.19 -10.80
N GLU A 100 0.78 -12.58 -10.37
CA GLU A 100 0.34 -11.28 -10.84
C GLU A 100 0.50 -10.27 -9.70
N ILE A 101 1.28 -9.23 -9.94
CA ILE A 101 1.58 -8.19 -8.96
C ILE A 101 0.80 -6.94 -9.37
N MET A 102 -0.02 -6.47 -8.45
CA MET A 102 -0.85 -5.28 -8.61
C MET A 102 -0.35 -4.21 -7.66
N VAL A 103 -0.05 -3.02 -8.18
CA VAL A 103 0.58 -1.93 -7.45
C VAL A 103 -0.28 -0.69 -7.59
N SER A 104 -0.75 -0.17 -6.46
CA SER A 104 -1.52 1.08 -6.38
C SER A 104 -0.69 2.11 -5.61
N PRO A 105 -0.01 3.03 -6.30
CA PRO A 105 0.67 4.15 -5.66
C PRO A 105 -0.33 5.23 -5.24
N GLU A 106 -0.37 5.56 -3.94
CA GLU A 106 -1.19 6.63 -3.38
C GLU A 106 -0.30 7.75 -2.80
N LYS A 107 -0.92 8.85 -2.36
CA LYS A 107 -0.19 9.94 -1.69
C LYS A 107 0.33 9.46 -0.32
N GLY A 108 1.64 9.19 -0.26
CA GLY A 108 2.36 8.87 0.97
C GLY A 108 2.50 7.38 1.29
N PHE A 109 1.85 6.50 0.53
CA PHE A 109 1.99 5.05 0.67
C PHE A 109 1.73 4.35 -0.67
N MET A 110 2.10 3.08 -0.75
CA MET A 110 1.85 2.25 -1.92
C MET A 110 1.37 0.88 -1.47
N LEU A 111 0.27 0.41 -2.06
CA LEU A 111 -0.26 -0.93 -1.86
C LEU A 111 0.28 -1.85 -2.95
N ILE A 112 0.86 -2.97 -2.53
CA ILE A 112 1.32 -4.06 -3.39
C ILE A 112 0.47 -5.27 -3.04
N VAL A 113 -0.18 -5.85 -4.04
CA VAL A 113 -0.95 -7.09 -3.92
C VAL A 113 -0.27 -8.13 -4.80
N VAL A 114 0.08 -9.27 -4.21
CA VAL A 114 0.63 -10.42 -4.90
C VAL A 114 -0.48 -11.44 -5.03
N GLN A 115 -0.81 -11.81 -6.26
CA GLN A 115 -1.79 -12.83 -6.59
C GLN A 115 -1.11 -14.04 -7.21
N ASN A 116 -1.64 -15.23 -6.93
CA ASN A 116 -1.32 -16.42 -7.70
C ASN A 116 -2.06 -16.35 -9.03
N ILE A 117 -1.38 -16.66 -10.14
CA ILE A 117 -2.13 -16.88 -11.38
C ILE A 117 -2.67 -18.31 -11.37
N ALA A 118 -3.95 -18.49 -11.73
CA ALA A 118 -4.47 -19.82 -12.00
C ALA A 118 -3.70 -20.41 -13.19
N GLU A 119 -3.14 -21.61 -13.02
CA GLU A 119 -2.63 -22.38 -14.15
C GLU A 119 -3.79 -22.64 -15.12
N GLU A 120 -3.58 -22.29 -16.39
CA GLU A 120 -4.45 -22.70 -17.49
C GLU A 120 -4.38 -24.23 -17.55
N LYS A 121 -5.46 -24.90 -17.13
CA LYS A 121 -5.55 -26.38 -17.13
C LYS A 121 -5.56 -26.94 -18.53
#